data_AF-L1NVD5-F1
#
_entry.id   AF-L1NVD5-F1
#
_cell.length_a   1.000
_cell.length_b   1.000
_cell.length_c   1.000
_cell.angle_alpha   90.00
_cell.angle_beta   90.00
_cell.angle_gamma   90.00
#
_symmetry.space_group_name_H-M   'P 1'
#
loop_
_entity.id
_entity.type
_entity.pdbx_description
1 polymer ?
#
loop_
_entity_poly.entity_id
_entity_poly.type
_entity_poly.pdbx_seq_one_letter_code
_entity_poly.pdbx_strand_id
1 'polypeptide(L)'
;MNKKIIIFAFLIAIFTIACNDGDLEVETISFENNDVLSCKANDTTATFLFKVNQKQALILTLPTNVLENKAKTITGAIPSSYKVVYRTYSDNVSSSYFCSDYPPAQPTVVSEVQATGGTVSITTQAIYDENTHQLLRYDHLIRISDLVLVNSKGNKLVDSNFIFGTYQTNRR
;
A
#
# COMPACT_ATOMS: atom_id res chain seq x y z
N MET A 1 -66.99 21.81 -5.98
CA MET A 1 -65.77 21.38 -5.24
C MET A 1 -65.11 20.23 -6.01
N ASN A 2 -63.78 20.21 -6.10
CA ASN A 2 -62.95 19.00 -6.33
C ASN A 2 -62.52 18.60 -7.77
N LYS A 3 -62.14 19.54 -8.66
CA LYS A 3 -61.29 19.20 -9.83
C LYS A 3 -59.85 19.72 -9.77
N LYS A 4 -59.56 20.70 -8.90
CA LYS A 4 -58.21 21.28 -8.75
C LYS A 4 -57.26 20.45 -7.86
N ILE A 5 -57.79 19.47 -7.12
CA ILE A 5 -57.01 18.69 -6.15
C ILE A 5 -56.30 17.50 -6.80
N ILE A 6 -56.74 17.03 -7.97
CA ILE A 6 -56.17 15.83 -8.62
C ILE A 6 -54.85 16.14 -9.35
N ILE A 7 -54.63 17.38 -9.79
CA ILE A 7 -53.38 17.77 -10.50
C ILE A 7 -52.21 17.94 -9.52
N PHE A 8 -52.48 18.24 -8.24
CA PHE A 8 -51.43 18.41 -7.23
C PHE A 8 -50.86 17.08 -6.71
N ALA A 9 -51.58 15.97 -6.90
CA ALA A 9 -51.13 14.65 -6.47
C ALA A 9 -50.18 13.97 -7.47
N PHE A 10 -50.15 14.41 -8.73
CA PHE A 10 -49.29 13.82 -9.77
C PHE A 10 -47.93 14.53 -9.92
N LEU A 11 -47.77 15.73 -9.36
CA LEU A 11 -46.51 16.50 -9.45
C LEU A 11 -45.49 16.13 -8.37
N ILE A 12 -45.88 15.35 -7.36
CA ILE A 12 -45.03 14.98 -6.21
C ILE A 12 -44.40 13.58 -6.39
N ALA A 13 -44.84 12.80 -7.39
CA ALA A 13 -44.34 11.44 -7.62
C ALA A 13 -43.04 11.35 -8.45
N ILE A 14 -42.47 12.47 -8.92
CA ILE A 14 -41.28 12.48 -9.79
C ILE A 14 -39.97 12.76 -9.03
N PHE A 15 -40.02 13.08 -7.74
CA PHE A 15 -38.82 13.42 -6.96
C PHE A 15 -38.16 12.26 -6.18
N THR A 16 -38.61 11.01 -6.34
CA THR A 16 -37.94 9.86 -5.69
C THR A 16 -37.13 9.03 -6.67
N ILE A 17 -36.51 9.66 -7.68
CA ILE A 17 -35.25 9.12 -8.19
C ILE A 17 -34.25 9.37 -7.07
N ALA A 18 -34.26 8.49 -6.07
CA ALA A 18 -33.18 8.37 -5.13
C ALA A 18 -31.94 8.17 -6.00
N CYS A 19 -31.15 9.23 -6.11
CA CYS A 19 -29.76 9.10 -6.49
C CYS A 19 -29.18 8.22 -5.39
N ASN A 20 -29.20 6.90 -5.62
CA ASN A 20 -28.31 5.98 -4.95
C ASN A 20 -26.93 6.31 -5.52
N ASP A 21 -26.44 7.50 -5.17
CA ASP A 21 -25.05 7.85 -5.30
C ASP A 21 -24.41 6.97 -4.23
N GLY A 22 -24.13 5.73 -4.65
CA GLY A 22 -23.49 4.73 -3.85
C GLY A 22 -22.22 5.38 -3.38
N ASP A 23 -22.27 5.81 -2.13
CA ASP A 23 -21.24 6.60 -1.49
C ASP A 23 -19.91 5.94 -1.83
N LEU A 24 -19.07 6.72 -2.49
CA LEU A 24 -17.82 6.24 -3.02
C LEU A 24 -16.93 6.08 -1.80
N GLU A 25 -17.06 4.96 -1.07
CA GLU A 25 -16.15 4.60 0.00
C GLU A 25 -14.76 4.58 -0.61
N VAL A 26 -14.01 5.64 -0.35
CA VAL A 26 -12.58 5.69 -0.63
C VAL A 26 -11.97 4.72 0.36
N GLU A 27 -11.72 3.48 -0.09
CA GLU A 27 -10.99 2.49 0.70
C GLU A 27 -9.66 3.13 1.13
N THR A 28 -9.56 3.55 2.39
CA THR A 28 -8.31 4.05 2.94
C THR A 28 -7.38 2.89 3.14
N ILE A 29 -6.22 2.96 2.51
CA ILE A 29 -5.20 1.93 2.64
C ILE A 29 -4.49 2.16 3.96
N SER A 30 -4.81 1.33 4.95
CA SER A 30 -4.19 1.40 6.28
C SER A 30 -3.51 0.07 6.62
N PHE A 31 -2.25 0.16 7.01
CA PHE A 31 -1.46 -0.95 7.53
C PHE A 31 -0.97 -0.56 8.92
N GLU A 32 -1.50 -1.20 9.97
CA GLU A 32 -1.17 -0.85 11.36
C GLU A 32 0.27 -1.23 11.75
N ASN A 33 0.85 -2.26 11.13
CA ASN A 33 2.24 -2.65 11.38
C ASN A 33 3.22 -1.82 10.51
N ASN A 34 4.33 -1.36 11.10
CA ASN A 34 5.43 -0.68 10.42
C ASN A 34 6.51 -1.63 9.87
N ASP A 35 6.46 -2.91 10.22
CA ASP A 35 7.40 -3.92 9.74
C ASP A 35 7.24 -4.15 8.25
N VAL A 36 8.37 -4.14 7.56
CA VAL A 36 8.47 -4.44 6.14
C VAL A 36 9.07 -5.83 5.96
N LEU A 37 8.38 -6.67 5.19
CA LEU A 37 8.76 -8.06 5.00
C LEU A 37 9.48 -8.25 3.66
N SER A 38 10.35 -9.27 3.63
CA SER A 38 10.97 -9.82 2.43
C SER A 38 11.08 -11.35 2.61
N CYS A 39 11.38 -12.08 1.54
CA CYS A 39 11.51 -13.55 1.64
C CYS A 39 12.81 -14.01 2.29
N LYS A 40 13.78 -13.12 2.41
CA LYS A 40 15.00 -13.36 3.19
C LYS A 40 15.23 -12.16 4.08
N ALA A 41 14.96 -12.37 5.37
CA ALA A 41 15.15 -11.35 6.38
C ALA A 41 16.57 -10.79 6.36
N ASN A 42 16.70 -9.50 6.66
CA ASN A 42 17.96 -8.82 6.82
C ASN A 42 18.88 -8.78 5.58
N ASP A 43 18.31 -8.91 4.37
CA ASP A 43 19.06 -8.95 3.12
C ASP A 43 19.07 -7.60 2.39
N THR A 44 20.27 -7.05 2.16
CA THR A 44 20.50 -5.84 1.37
C THR A 44 20.29 -6.03 -0.13
N THR A 45 20.17 -7.28 -0.59
CA THR A 45 19.87 -7.60 -2.00
C THR A 45 18.38 -7.69 -2.29
N ALA A 46 17.52 -7.53 -1.27
CA ALA A 46 16.07 -7.57 -1.43
C ALA A 46 15.60 -6.49 -2.42
N THR A 47 14.93 -6.93 -3.48
CA THR A 47 14.24 -6.06 -4.46
C THR A 47 12.72 -6.14 -4.35
N PHE A 48 12.21 -7.04 -3.51
CA PHE A 48 10.80 -7.31 -3.32
C PHE A 48 10.48 -7.19 -1.83
N LEU A 49 9.78 -6.11 -1.48
CA LEU A 49 9.32 -5.82 -0.12
C LEU A 49 7.80 -5.82 -0.09
N PHE A 50 7.21 -6.25 1.01
CA PHE A 50 5.75 -6.29 1.12
C PHE A 50 5.25 -6.11 2.55
N LYS A 51 3.99 -5.73 2.65
CA LYS A 51 3.19 -5.69 3.87
C LYS A 51 1.91 -6.45 3.66
N VAL A 52 1.43 -7.08 4.72
CA VAL A 52 0.15 -7.79 4.73
C VAL A 52 -0.72 -7.25 5.86
N ASN A 53 -2.02 -7.13 5.60
CA ASN A 53 -3.03 -6.81 6.60
C ASN A 53 -4.30 -7.59 6.26
N GLN A 54 -4.57 -8.67 6.99
CA GLN A 54 -5.71 -9.57 6.73
C GLN A 54 -5.75 -9.99 5.25
N LYS A 55 -6.74 -9.52 4.48
CA LYS A 55 -6.94 -9.83 3.06
C LYS A 55 -6.26 -8.86 2.10
N GLN A 56 -5.39 -7.99 2.59
CA GLN A 56 -4.75 -6.93 1.81
C GLN A 56 -3.24 -7.10 1.82
N ALA A 57 -2.59 -6.73 0.73
CA ALA A 57 -1.15 -6.57 0.68
C ALA A 57 -0.73 -5.32 -0.08
N LEU A 58 0.34 -4.70 0.37
CA LEU A 58 1.03 -3.64 -0.36
C LEU A 58 2.44 -4.10 -0.66
N ILE A 59 2.77 -4.10 -1.94
CA ILE A 59 4.01 -4.65 -2.49
C ILE A 59 4.81 -3.50 -3.05
N LEU A 60 6.10 -3.46 -2.74
CA LEU A 60 7.06 -2.50 -3.24
C LEU A 60 8.22 -3.24 -3.93
N THR A 61 8.36 -3.01 -5.23
CA THR A 61 9.54 -3.44 -6.00
C THR A 61 10.56 -2.31 -6.03
N LEU A 62 11.79 -2.66 -5.66
CA LEU A 62 12.94 -1.78 -5.63
C LEU A 62 13.90 -2.08 -6.79
N PRO A 63 14.68 -1.08 -7.27
CA PRO A 63 15.88 -1.36 -8.05
C PRO A 63 16.89 -2.20 -7.24
N THR A 64 17.78 -2.90 -7.94
CA THR A 64 18.89 -3.62 -7.28
C THR A 64 19.83 -2.65 -6.55
N ASN A 65 20.44 -3.11 -5.46
CA ASN A 65 21.50 -2.39 -4.72
C ASN A 65 21.06 -1.06 -4.07
N VAL A 66 19.76 -0.81 -3.93
CA VAL A 66 19.28 0.42 -3.26
C VAL A 66 19.43 0.35 -1.75
N LEU A 67 19.24 -0.84 -1.16
CA LEU A 67 19.46 -1.10 0.26
C LEU A 67 20.96 -1.30 0.50
N GLU A 68 21.57 -0.36 1.21
CA GLU A 68 22.99 -0.40 1.55
C GLU A 68 23.14 -0.12 3.04
N ASN A 69 23.99 -0.87 3.72
CA ASN A 69 24.30 -0.72 5.15
C ASN A 69 25.20 0.50 5.39
N LYS A 70 24.69 1.67 5.01
CA LYS A 70 25.38 2.95 5.07
C LYS A 70 24.35 4.05 5.22
N ALA A 71 24.61 5.00 6.12
CA ALA A 71 23.73 6.14 6.31
C ALA A 71 23.62 6.94 5.01
N LYS A 72 22.41 6.96 4.43
CA LYS A 72 22.10 7.66 3.17
C LYS A 72 20.59 7.82 3.01
N THR A 73 20.20 8.79 2.20
CA THR A 73 18.84 8.88 1.67
C THR A 73 18.89 8.76 0.16
N ILE A 74 18.01 7.93 -0.39
CA ILE A 74 17.84 7.77 -1.82
C ILE A 74 16.36 7.94 -2.17
N THR A 75 16.09 8.45 -3.36
CA THR A 75 14.73 8.67 -3.84
C THR A 75 14.54 8.12 -5.25
N GLY A 76 13.29 7.90 -5.64
CA GLY A 76 12.93 7.69 -7.04
C GLY A 76 11.43 7.62 -7.27
N ALA A 77 11.04 7.77 -8.52
CA ALA A 77 9.64 7.90 -8.90
C ALA A 77 8.94 6.54 -9.08
N ILE A 78 7.65 6.54 -8.82
CA ILE A 78 6.68 5.50 -9.20
C ILE A 78 6.00 5.96 -10.52
N PRO A 79 5.77 5.07 -11.51
CA PRO A 79 6.09 3.64 -11.53
C PRO A 79 7.43 3.31 -12.22
N SER A 80 8.31 4.30 -12.43
CA SER A 80 9.51 4.15 -13.26
C SER A 80 10.63 3.38 -12.54
N SER A 81 11.20 3.97 -11.48
CA SER A 81 12.28 3.36 -10.72
C SER A 81 11.76 2.38 -9.68
N TYR A 82 10.63 2.71 -9.07
CA TYR A 82 9.96 1.89 -8.06
C TYR A 82 8.58 1.50 -8.55
N LYS A 83 8.11 0.31 -8.16
CA LYS A 83 6.73 -0.12 -8.46
C LYS A 83 6.02 -0.43 -7.16
N VAL A 84 4.81 0.08 -7.02
CA VAL A 84 3.94 -0.20 -5.88
C VAL A 84 2.67 -0.85 -6.39
N VAL A 85 2.29 -1.96 -5.77
CA VAL A 85 1.08 -2.72 -6.11
C VAL A 85 0.29 -2.96 -4.83
N TYR A 86 -0.98 -2.55 -4.84
CA TYR A 86 -1.95 -2.90 -3.81
C TYR A 86 -2.78 -4.08 -4.30
N ARG A 87 -2.91 -5.12 -3.48
CA ARG A 87 -3.70 -6.32 -3.78
C ARG A 87 -4.69 -6.63 -2.67
N THR A 88 -5.85 -7.14 -3.06
CA THR A 88 -6.80 -7.77 -2.14
C THR A 88 -6.98 -9.25 -2.50
N TYR A 89 -7.33 -10.06 -1.51
CA TYR A 89 -7.39 -11.51 -1.60
C TYR A 89 -8.76 -12.04 -1.13
N SER A 90 -9.09 -13.28 -1.54
CA SER A 90 -10.35 -13.94 -1.16
C SER A 90 -10.41 -14.25 0.35
N ASP A 91 -9.25 -14.50 0.96
CA ASP A 91 -9.09 -14.76 2.38
C ASP A 91 -7.81 -14.10 2.92
N ASN A 92 -7.55 -14.24 4.22
CA ASN A 92 -6.37 -13.71 4.87
C ASN A 92 -5.09 -14.24 4.22
N VAL A 93 -4.15 -13.34 3.96
CA VAL A 93 -2.85 -13.63 3.35
C VAL A 93 -1.73 -13.50 4.38
N SER A 94 -0.82 -14.46 4.40
CA SER A 94 0.37 -14.47 5.25
C SER A 94 1.63 -14.14 4.46
N SER A 95 2.73 -13.92 5.16
CA SER A 95 4.05 -13.73 4.54
C SER A 95 4.52 -14.93 3.71
N SER A 96 4.17 -16.15 4.13
CA SER A 96 4.53 -17.38 3.40
C SER A 96 3.91 -17.44 2.00
N TYR A 97 2.79 -16.75 1.76
CA TYR A 97 2.17 -16.69 0.43
C TYR A 97 3.12 -16.09 -0.62
N PHE A 98 3.89 -15.07 -0.24
CA PHE A 98 4.80 -14.36 -1.13
C PHE A 98 6.15 -15.05 -1.32
N CYS A 99 6.50 -15.97 -0.43
CA CYS A 99 7.84 -16.52 -0.31
C CYS A 99 7.89 -18.03 -0.49
N SER A 100 6.81 -18.62 -0.98
CA SER A 100 6.77 -20.04 -1.36
C SER A 100 7.48 -20.25 -2.70
N ASP A 101 8.22 -21.36 -2.81
CA ASP A 101 8.90 -21.75 -4.06
C ASP A 101 7.90 -21.91 -5.23
N TYR A 102 6.67 -22.29 -4.90
CA TYR A 102 5.56 -22.38 -5.83
C TYR A 102 4.43 -21.44 -5.36
N PRO A 103 3.90 -20.58 -6.24
CA PRO A 103 2.78 -19.71 -5.90
C PRO A 103 1.58 -20.53 -5.39
N PRO A 104 1.08 -20.24 -4.17
CA PRO A 104 -0.09 -20.95 -3.65
C PRO A 104 -1.33 -20.68 -4.51
N ALA A 105 -2.20 -21.69 -4.64
CA ALA A 105 -3.49 -21.53 -5.33
C ALA A 105 -4.51 -20.73 -4.49
N GLN A 106 -4.31 -20.61 -3.17
CA GLN A 106 -5.17 -19.88 -2.24
C GLN A 106 -4.34 -19.07 -1.23
N PRO A 107 -4.85 -17.92 -0.76
CA PRO A 107 -6.06 -17.26 -1.26
C PRO A 107 -5.86 -16.67 -2.68
N THR A 108 -6.93 -16.59 -3.46
CA THR A 108 -6.87 -16.00 -4.82
C THR A 108 -6.86 -14.47 -4.77
N VAL A 109 -6.17 -13.83 -5.72
CA VAL A 109 -6.23 -12.37 -5.89
C VAL A 109 -7.63 -11.96 -6.34
N VAL A 110 -8.26 -11.04 -5.61
CA VAL A 110 -9.59 -10.46 -5.91
C VAL A 110 -9.45 -9.15 -6.68
N SER A 111 -8.48 -8.32 -6.30
CA SER A 111 -8.19 -7.04 -6.97
C SER A 111 -6.70 -6.77 -6.94
N GLU A 112 -6.22 -6.09 -7.99
CA GLU A 112 -4.86 -5.59 -8.10
C GLU A 112 -4.88 -4.18 -8.67
N VAL A 113 -4.19 -3.26 -7.99
CA VAL A 113 -4.03 -1.87 -8.42
C VAL A 113 -2.55 -1.51 -8.39
N GLN A 114 -2.00 -1.16 -9.55
CA GLN A 114 -0.66 -0.60 -9.63
C GLN A 114 -0.70 0.91 -9.41
N ALA A 115 0.20 1.42 -8.56
CA ALA A 115 0.37 2.84 -8.37
C ALA A 115 0.88 3.51 -9.66
N THR A 116 0.30 4.67 -9.98
CA THR A 116 0.61 5.43 -11.20
C THR A 116 1.44 6.68 -10.92
N GLY A 117 1.69 6.99 -9.65
CA GLY A 117 2.47 8.16 -9.24
C GLY A 117 2.90 8.08 -7.78
N GLY A 118 3.87 8.94 -7.46
CA GLY A 118 4.46 9.08 -6.13
C GLY A 118 5.98 9.03 -6.17
N THR A 119 6.60 9.44 -5.08
CA THR A 119 8.06 9.41 -4.89
C THR A 119 8.40 8.54 -3.69
N VAL A 120 9.12 7.45 -3.92
CA VAL A 120 9.69 6.63 -2.85
C VAL A 120 10.94 7.32 -2.32
N SER A 121 11.07 7.39 -1.00
CA SER A 121 12.28 7.80 -0.28
C SER A 121 12.68 6.70 0.70
N ILE A 122 13.95 6.31 0.67
CA ILE A 122 14.52 5.33 1.60
C ILE A 122 15.64 6.02 2.38
N THR A 123 15.41 6.25 3.66
CA THR A 123 16.40 6.80 4.59
C THR A 123 16.99 5.67 5.42
N THR A 124 18.29 5.44 5.27
CA THR A 124 19.03 4.42 6.01
C THR A 124 19.77 5.04 7.18
N GLN A 125 19.66 4.42 8.36
CA GLN A 125 20.37 4.81 9.56
C GLN A 125 20.97 3.58 10.26
N ALA A 126 22.15 3.76 10.85
CA ALA A 126 22.77 2.75 11.71
C ALA A 126 22.16 2.81 13.11
N ILE A 127 21.82 1.65 13.66
CA ILE A 127 21.27 1.53 15.02
C ILE A 127 22.33 0.89 15.92
N TYR A 128 22.63 1.56 17.03
CA TYR A 128 23.64 1.14 17.99
C TYR A 128 22.99 0.72 19.30
N ASP A 129 23.62 -0.22 19.98
CA ASP A 129 23.33 -0.52 21.37
C ASP A 129 23.71 0.68 22.24
N GLU A 130 22.78 1.15 23.06
CA GLU A 130 22.94 2.39 23.83
C GLU A 130 24.04 2.29 24.90
N ASN A 131 24.31 1.08 25.42
CA ASN A 131 25.27 0.88 26.51
C ASN A 131 26.69 0.58 25.99
N THR A 132 26.78 -0.24 24.96
CA THR A 132 28.05 -0.75 24.43
C THR A 132 28.55 0.02 23.21
N HIS A 133 27.70 0.89 22.63
CA HIS A 133 27.94 1.57 21.36
C HIS A 133 28.25 0.62 20.18
N GLN A 134 27.89 -0.66 20.30
CA GLN A 134 28.06 -1.62 19.23
C GLN A 134 26.97 -1.45 18.18
N LEU A 135 27.36 -1.50 16.91
CA LEU A 135 26.42 -1.49 15.79
C LEU A 135 25.57 -2.76 15.81
N LEU A 136 24.25 -2.62 15.95
CA LEU A 136 23.28 -3.72 15.97
C LEU A 136 22.78 -4.05 14.56
N ARG A 137 22.30 -3.04 13.84
CA ARG A 137 21.62 -3.20 12.54
C ARG A 137 21.56 -1.88 11.78
N TYR A 138 21.01 -1.92 10.57
CA TYR A 138 20.58 -0.74 9.83
C TYR A 138 19.07 -0.76 9.65
N ASP A 139 18.45 0.40 9.86
CA ASP A 139 17.04 0.64 9.61
C ASP A 139 16.90 1.42 8.30
N HIS A 140 16.16 0.85 7.34
CA HIS A 140 15.80 1.48 6.07
C HIS A 140 14.34 1.94 6.14
N LEU A 141 14.14 3.21 6.47
CA LEU A 141 12.82 3.82 6.58
C LEU A 141 12.31 4.24 5.19
N ILE A 142 11.21 3.64 4.77
CA ILE A 142 10.61 3.79 3.45
C ILE A 142 9.35 4.65 3.57
N ARG A 143 9.35 5.78 2.86
CA ARG A 143 8.20 6.68 2.70
C ARG A 143 7.82 6.84 1.24
N ILE A 144 6.55 7.09 1.00
CA ILE A 144 6.02 7.39 -0.31
C ILE A 144 5.27 8.72 -0.22
N SER A 145 5.79 9.73 -0.90
CA SER A 145 5.11 11.03 -1.04
C SER A 145 4.23 11.01 -2.28
N ASP A 146 3.03 11.57 -2.16
CA ASP A 146 2.04 11.71 -3.23
C ASP A 146 1.74 10.38 -3.94
N LEU A 147 1.55 9.31 -3.16
CA LEU A 147 1.16 8.00 -3.68
C LEU A 147 -0.17 8.11 -4.41
N VAL A 148 -0.21 7.68 -5.67
CA VAL A 148 -1.43 7.65 -6.48
C VAL A 148 -1.82 6.22 -6.80
N LEU A 149 -3.01 5.81 -6.36
CA LEU A 149 -3.64 4.55 -6.73
C LEU A 149 -4.98 4.82 -7.42
N VAL A 150 -5.26 4.10 -8.50
CA VAL A 150 -6.51 4.26 -9.26
C VAL A 150 -7.23 2.91 -9.30
N ASN A 151 -8.39 2.82 -8.65
CA ASN A 151 -9.14 1.56 -8.63
C ASN A 151 -9.83 1.30 -9.99
N SER A 152 -10.45 0.13 -10.13
CA SER A 152 -11.14 -0.29 -11.37
C SER A 152 -12.31 0.62 -11.78
N LYS A 153 -12.84 1.45 -10.88
CA LYS A 153 -13.89 2.44 -11.14
C LYS A 153 -13.33 3.80 -11.56
N GLY A 154 -11.99 3.96 -11.61
CA GLY A 154 -11.33 5.22 -11.91
C GLY A 154 -11.17 6.14 -10.70
N ASN A 155 -11.54 5.69 -9.50
CA ASN A 155 -11.39 6.49 -8.29
C ASN A 155 -9.91 6.58 -7.91
N LYS A 156 -9.46 7.80 -7.66
CA LYS A 156 -8.08 8.09 -7.31
C LYS A 156 -7.95 8.23 -5.80
N LEU A 157 -7.14 7.36 -5.20
CA LEU A 157 -6.63 7.56 -3.84
C LEU A 157 -5.29 8.29 -3.93
N VAL A 158 -5.16 9.37 -3.18
CA VAL A 158 -3.90 10.11 -3.03
C VAL A 158 -3.53 10.17 -1.56
N ASP A 159 -2.34 9.67 -1.23
CA ASP A 159 -1.75 9.85 0.10
C ASP A 159 -0.45 10.65 -0.03
N SER A 160 -0.44 11.85 0.55
CA SER A 160 0.70 12.77 0.48
C SER A 160 1.90 12.32 1.31
N ASN A 161 1.71 11.50 2.34
CA ASN A 161 2.81 11.07 3.20
C ASN A 161 2.59 9.66 3.75
N PHE A 162 2.54 8.69 2.84
CA PHE A 162 2.37 7.30 3.21
C PHE A 162 3.67 6.73 3.77
N ILE A 163 3.62 6.20 4.99
CA ILE A 163 4.75 5.47 5.58
C ILE A 163 4.60 4.00 5.17
N PHE A 164 5.46 3.56 4.25
CA PHE A 164 5.52 2.14 3.91
C PHE A 164 6.02 1.38 5.12
N GLY A 165 7.13 1.78 5.74
CA GLY A 165 7.59 1.19 6.99
C GLY A 165 9.10 1.11 7.06
N THR A 166 9.62 0.28 7.97
CA THR A 166 11.06 0.10 8.17
C THR A 166 11.46 -1.32 7.81
N TYR A 167 12.39 -1.45 6.86
CA TYR A 167 13.07 -2.71 6.57
C TYR A 167 14.40 -2.75 7.33
N GLN A 168 14.69 -3.86 8.00
CA GLN A 168 15.90 -4.02 8.81
C GLN A 168 16.92 -4.88 8.09
N THR A 169 18.21 -4.58 8.27
CA THR A 169 19.33 -5.39 7.79
C THR A 169 20.42 -5.50 8.85
N ASN A 170 21.07 -6.65 8.90
CA ASN A 170 22.11 -6.91 9.90
C ASN A 170 23.47 -6.43 9.42
N ARG A 171 24.38 -6.21 10.39
CA ARG A 171 25.82 -6.11 10.11
C ARG A 171 26.29 -7.43 9.47
N ARG A 172 26.86 -7.36 8.27
CA ARG A 172 27.63 -8.49 7.71
C ARG A 172 28.99 -8.59 8.42
#